data_AF-A0A350Y9K6-F1
#
_entry.id   AF-A0A350Y9K6-F1
#
_cell.length_a   1.000
_cell.length_b   1.000
_cell.length_c   1.000
_cell.angle_alpha   90.00
_cell.angle_beta   90.00
_cell.angle_gamma   90.00
#
_symmetry.space_group_name_H-M   'P 1'
#
loop_
_entity.id
_entity.type
_entity.pdbx_description
1 polymer ?
#
loop_
_entity_poly.entity_id
_entity_poly.type
_entity_poly.pdbx_seq_one_letter_code
_entity_poly.pdbx_strand_id
1 'polypeptide(L)'
;MAEIRPRVLLVKGKEDLRVIPELIEANGVDWGTRKNPVVYIRDYDGYQQLVDADVIWTELQASGLSALGILIDADDNPIGRWQSIRTACLKSIPNLPEILPETGLIHIAPNQVKFGIWMMPDNKIRGMLETFLAYIIPDTSESIWQFAQAAAQEAKTRGAVFTDAHYDKANIYTWLAWQDPPGRQLHQAIMQHILNPKHPNAQKFVSWFKSLYDLP
;
A
#
# COMPACT_ATOMS: atom_id res chain seq x y z
N MET A 1 -26.67 5.46 -15.51
CA MET A 1 -25.33 5.59 -16.13
C MET A 1 -24.33 4.93 -15.21
N ALA A 2 -23.35 4.20 -15.72
CA ALA A 2 -22.28 3.68 -14.87
C ALA A 2 -21.52 4.86 -14.25
N GLU A 3 -21.13 4.74 -12.99
CA GLU A 3 -20.37 5.76 -12.28
C GLU A 3 -18.96 5.86 -12.90
N ILE A 4 -18.60 7.02 -13.45
CA ILE A 4 -17.30 7.25 -14.07
C ILE A 4 -16.27 7.46 -12.97
N ARG A 5 -15.18 6.70 -13.00
CA ARG A 5 -14.10 6.74 -12.00
C ARG A 5 -12.79 7.09 -12.71
N PRO A 6 -12.40 8.38 -12.75
CA PRO A 6 -11.22 8.80 -13.51
C PRO A 6 -9.90 8.35 -12.87
N ARG A 7 -9.89 8.13 -11.56
CA ARG A 7 -8.70 7.78 -10.78
C ARG A 7 -8.99 6.53 -9.97
N VAL A 8 -8.27 5.46 -10.25
CA VAL A 8 -8.51 4.15 -9.63
C VAL A 8 -7.22 3.58 -9.08
N LEU A 9 -7.22 3.11 -7.83
CA LEU A 9 -6.16 2.30 -7.24
C LEU A 9 -6.67 0.88 -7.01
N LEU A 10 -5.95 -0.10 -7.54
CA LEU A 10 -6.22 -1.52 -7.28
C LEU A 10 -5.34 -1.97 -6.11
N VAL A 11 -5.95 -2.62 -5.10
CA VAL A 11 -5.27 -3.05 -3.88
C VAL A 11 -5.54 -4.53 -3.60
N LYS A 12 -4.62 -5.17 -2.86
CA LYS A 12 -4.73 -6.57 -2.48
C LYS A 12 -5.82 -6.79 -1.43
N GLY A 13 -5.92 -5.91 -0.43
CA GLY A 13 -6.73 -6.19 0.76
C GLY A 13 -7.59 -5.02 1.26
N LYS A 14 -8.51 -5.35 2.17
CA LYS A 14 -9.46 -4.39 2.75
C LYS A 14 -8.84 -3.45 3.79
N GLU A 15 -7.61 -3.71 4.25
CA GLU A 15 -6.89 -2.79 5.11
C GLU A 15 -6.41 -1.56 4.34
N ASP A 16 -5.93 -1.75 3.10
CA ASP A 16 -5.51 -0.67 2.20
C ASP A 16 -6.62 0.35 1.96
N LEU A 17 -7.87 -0.13 1.79
CA LEU A 17 -9.08 0.69 1.62
C LEU A 17 -9.29 1.71 2.74
N ARG A 18 -8.76 1.43 3.94
CA ARG A 18 -8.94 2.25 5.14
C ARG A 18 -7.68 3.01 5.50
N VAL A 19 -6.51 2.44 5.26
CA VAL A 19 -5.22 3.05 5.62
C VAL A 19 -4.80 4.16 4.65
N ILE A 20 -4.95 3.92 3.34
CA ILE A 20 -4.48 4.87 2.32
C ILE A 20 -5.22 6.22 2.41
N PRO A 21 -6.56 6.27 2.55
CA PRO A 21 -7.27 7.55 2.70
C PRO A 21 -6.71 8.38 3.86
N GLU A 22 -6.62 7.80 5.06
CA GLU A 22 -6.16 8.49 6.27
C GLU A 22 -4.73 9.03 6.12
N LEU A 23 -3.85 8.25 5.48
CA LEU A 23 -2.47 8.68 5.23
C LEU A 23 -2.41 9.85 4.24
N ILE A 24 -3.18 9.77 3.15
CA ILE A 24 -3.18 10.79 2.10
C ILE A 24 -3.85 12.09 2.59
N GLU A 25 -4.92 12.00 3.38
CA GLU A 25 -5.57 13.14 4.05
C GLU A 25 -4.63 13.85 5.01
N ALA A 26 -3.92 13.09 5.85
CA ALA A 26 -2.94 13.64 6.75
C ALA A 26 -1.77 14.34 6.03
N ASN A 27 -1.60 14.09 4.72
CA ASN A 27 -0.62 14.74 3.85
C ASN A 27 -1.25 15.81 2.92
N GLY A 28 -2.43 16.33 3.27
CA GLY A 28 -2.99 17.57 2.72
C GLY A 28 -3.86 17.40 1.48
N VAL A 29 -4.28 16.18 1.15
CA VAL A 29 -5.23 15.91 0.07
C VAL A 29 -6.60 15.65 0.68
N ASP A 30 -7.62 16.42 0.32
CA ASP A 30 -9.01 16.08 0.68
C ASP A 30 -9.42 14.79 -0.03
N TRP A 31 -9.68 13.72 0.74
CA TRP A 31 -10.08 12.43 0.15
C TRP A 31 -11.50 12.47 -0.40
N GLY A 32 -12.34 13.37 0.08
CA GLY A 32 -13.75 13.44 -0.27
C GLY A 32 -14.60 12.43 0.50
N THR A 33 -15.71 12.00 -0.11
CA THR A 33 -16.69 11.13 0.58
C THR A 33 -16.58 9.69 0.10
N ARG A 34 -17.15 8.74 0.86
CA ARG A 34 -17.26 7.34 0.41
C ARG A 34 -17.92 7.16 -0.96
N LYS A 35 -18.82 8.07 -1.36
CA LYS A 35 -19.50 8.04 -2.66
C LYS A 35 -18.71 8.76 -3.76
N ASN A 36 -17.89 9.74 -3.39
CA ASN A 36 -17.12 10.54 -4.33
C ASN A 36 -15.72 10.77 -3.77
N PRO A 37 -14.86 9.73 -3.74
CA PRO A 37 -13.49 9.87 -3.29
C PRO A 37 -12.63 10.47 -4.40
N VAL A 38 -11.54 11.14 -4.02
CA VAL A 38 -10.56 11.71 -4.96
C VAL A 38 -9.86 10.63 -5.80
N VAL A 39 -9.70 9.43 -5.23
CA VAL A 39 -9.23 8.21 -5.88
C VAL A 39 -10.14 7.07 -5.43
N TYR A 40 -10.73 6.35 -6.38
CA TYR A 40 -11.52 5.16 -6.06
C TYR A 40 -10.59 3.97 -5.81
N ILE A 41 -10.67 3.35 -4.64
CA ILE A 41 -9.88 2.15 -4.34
C ILE A 41 -10.75 0.91 -4.55
N ARG A 42 -10.24 -0.07 -5.32
CA ARG A 42 -10.87 -1.37 -5.54
C ARG A 42 -10.02 -2.48 -4.94
N ASP A 43 -10.59 -3.26 -4.03
CA ASP A 43 -9.95 -4.47 -3.52
C ASP A 43 -10.23 -5.69 -4.41
N TYR A 44 -9.22 -6.54 -4.56
CA TYR A 44 -9.27 -7.79 -5.36
C TYR A 44 -9.18 -9.06 -4.50
N ASP A 45 -9.43 -8.93 -3.19
CA ASP A 45 -9.42 -10.02 -2.19
C ASP A 45 -8.26 -11.01 -2.35
N GLY A 46 -7.06 -10.46 -2.52
CA GLY A 46 -5.83 -11.24 -2.69
C GLY A 46 -5.05 -10.93 -3.96
N TYR A 47 -3.83 -11.47 -4.01
CA TYR A 47 -2.85 -11.15 -5.05
C TYR A 47 -3.21 -11.77 -6.41
N GLN A 48 -3.79 -12.99 -6.43
CA GLN A 48 -3.99 -13.74 -7.67
C GLN A 48 -4.92 -13.02 -8.66
N GLN A 49 -6.02 -12.44 -8.18
CA GLN A 49 -6.94 -11.69 -9.04
C GLN A 49 -6.34 -10.34 -9.47
N LEU A 50 -5.59 -9.70 -8.57
CA LEU A 50 -4.97 -8.40 -8.82
C LEU A 50 -3.91 -8.44 -9.95
N VAL A 51 -3.26 -9.60 -10.14
CA VAL A 51 -2.21 -9.78 -11.17
C VAL A 51 -2.68 -10.55 -12.39
N ASP A 52 -3.98 -10.75 -12.53
CA ASP A 52 -4.56 -11.27 -13.74
C ASP A 52 -4.44 -10.23 -14.86
N ALA A 53 -3.82 -10.62 -15.98
CA ALA A 53 -3.57 -9.71 -17.09
C ALA A 53 -4.88 -9.21 -17.74
N ASP A 54 -5.94 -10.02 -17.73
CA ASP A 54 -7.23 -9.65 -18.30
C ASP A 54 -7.97 -8.68 -17.38
N VAL A 55 -7.78 -8.81 -16.05
CA VAL A 55 -8.26 -7.83 -15.06
C VAL A 55 -7.57 -6.48 -15.27
N ILE A 56 -6.24 -6.46 -15.36
CA ILE A 56 -5.47 -5.23 -15.59
C ILE A 56 -5.85 -4.59 -16.93
N TRP A 57 -5.99 -5.40 -17.99
CA TRP A 57 -6.46 -4.91 -19.28
C TRP A 57 -7.86 -4.30 -19.18
N THR A 58 -8.80 -4.97 -18.51
CA THR A 58 -10.18 -4.50 -18.35
C THR A 58 -10.23 -3.18 -17.60
N GLU A 59 -9.50 -3.04 -16.49
CA GLU A 59 -9.43 -1.79 -15.74
C GLU A 59 -8.82 -0.68 -16.59
N LEU A 60 -7.75 -0.94 -17.35
CA LEU A 60 -7.17 0.05 -18.27
C LEU A 60 -8.13 0.54 -19.35
N GLN A 61 -9.11 -0.28 -19.77
CA GLN A 61 -10.12 0.10 -20.76
C GLN A 61 -11.36 0.78 -20.17
N ALA A 62 -11.41 0.99 -18.84
CA ALA A 62 -12.58 1.59 -18.20
C ALA A 62 -12.86 3.00 -18.75
N SER A 63 -14.12 3.25 -19.11
CA SER A 63 -14.55 4.52 -19.70
C SER A 63 -14.32 5.68 -18.74
N GLY A 64 -13.65 6.74 -19.22
CA GLY A 64 -13.35 7.95 -18.46
C GLY A 64 -12.19 7.83 -17.48
N LEU A 65 -11.47 6.69 -17.46
CA LEU A 65 -10.26 6.52 -16.67
C LEU A 65 -9.14 7.43 -17.20
N SER A 66 -8.51 8.17 -16.30
CA SER A 66 -7.32 8.99 -16.56
C SER A 66 -6.07 8.46 -15.87
N ALA A 67 -6.23 7.78 -14.73
CA ALA A 67 -5.11 7.20 -13.98
C ALA A 67 -5.47 5.89 -13.28
N LEU A 68 -4.58 4.90 -13.40
CA LEU A 68 -4.68 3.58 -12.76
C LEU A 68 -3.42 3.28 -11.96
N GLY A 69 -3.56 3.06 -10.67
CA GLY A 69 -2.51 2.53 -9.82
C GLY A 69 -2.75 1.08 -9.44
N ILE A 70 -1.67 0.33 -9.20
CA ILE A 70 -1.70 -0.97 -8.56
C ILE A 70 -0.78 -0.94 -7.34
N LEU A 71 -1.32 -1.33 -6.19
CA LEU A 71 -0.56 -1.48 -4.95
C LEU A 71 -0.47 -2.96 -4.57
N ILE A 72 0.75 -3.45 -4.38
CA ILE A 72 1.03 -4.84 -4.00
C ILE A 72 1.98 -4.94 -2.82
N ASP A 73 1.87 -6.02 -2.05
CA ASP A 73 2.90 -6.40 -1.08
C ASP A 73 4.05 -7.11 -1.80
N ALA A 74 5.29 -6.82 -1.42
CA ALA A 74 6.43 -7.65 -1.82
C ALA A 74 6.35 -9.07 -1.21
N ASP A 75 5.68 -9.20 -0.05
CA ASP A 75 5.77 -10.36 0.84
C ASP A 75 7.26 -10.75 0.99
N ASP A 76 7.64 -12.01 0.81
CA ASP A 76 9.04 -12.47 0.98
C ASP A 76 9.92 -12.42 -0.29
N ASN A 77 9.35 -12.13 -1.47
CA ASN A 77 10.08 -12.16 -2.75
C ASN A 77 9.80 -10.93 -3.63
N PRO A 78 10.41 -9.77 -3.33
CA PRO A 78 10.19 -8.52 -4.07
C PRO A 78 10.50 -8.64 -5.57
N ILE A 79 11.60 -9.31 -5.92
CA ILE A 79 12.05 -9.46 -7.32
C ILE A 79 11.03 -10.29 -8.11
N GLY A 80 10.65 -11.45 -7.58
CA GLY A 80 9.64 -12.30 -8.22
C GLY A 80 8.27 -11.63 -8.28
N ARG A 81 7.90 -10.86 -7.24
CA ARG A 81 6.67 -10.09 -7.20
C ARG A 81 6.61 -9.07 -8.33
N TRP A 82 7.67 -8.28 -8.49
CA TRP A 82 7.79 -7.31 -9.56
C TRP A 82 7.75 -7.99 -10.95
N GLN A 83 8.51 -9.06 -11.14
CA GLN A 83 8.52 -9.81 -12.41
C GLN A 83 7.12 -10.35 -12.77
N SER A 84 6.38 -10.85 -11.79
CA SER A 84 5.03 -11.37 -11.98
C SER A 84 4.05 -10.28 -12.42
N ILE A 85 3.94 -9.17 -11.69
CA ILE A 85 3.03 -8.08 -12.07
C ILE A 85 3.44 -7.41 -13.38
N ARG A 86 4.76 -7.23 -13.60
CA ARG A 86 5.29 -6.67 -14.84
C ARG A 86 4.88 -7.53 -16.03
N THR A 87 5.06 -8.84 -15.95
CA THR A 87 4.67 -9.80 -17.00
C THR A 87 3.19 -9.69 -17.34
N ALA A 88 2.33 -9.59 -16.32
CA ALA A 88 0.89 -9.41 -16.54
C ALA A 88 0.58 -8.09 -17.27
N CYS A 89 1.26 -7.01 -16.88
CA CYS A 89 1.07 -5.69 -17.49
C CYS A 89 1.63 -5.57 -18.91
N LEU A 90 2.66 -6.33 -19.28
CA LEU A 90 3.32 -6.24 -20.60
C LEU A 90 2.36 -6.52 -21.77
N LYS A 91 1.27 -7.26 -21.55
CA LYS A 91 0.23 -7.45 -22.58
C LYS A 91 -0.46 -6.14 -22.97
N SER A 92 -0.62 -5.22 -22.02
CA SER A 92 -1.34 -3.95 -22.19
C SER A 92 -0.39 -2.76 -22.33
N ILE A 93 0.82 -2.85 -21.77
CA ILE A 93 1.80 -1.78 -21.68
C ILE A 93 3.18 -2.33 -22.07
N PRO A 94 3.56 -2.31 -23.37
CA PRO A 94 4.70 -3.08 -23.88
C PRO A 94 6.10 -2.57 -23.49
N ASN A 95 6.23 -1.49 -22.69
CA ASN A 95 7.50 -0.83 -22.41
C ASN A 95 7.75 -0.57 -20.91
N LEU A 96 7.43 -1.53 -20.05
CA LEU A 96 7.71 -1.43 -18.61
C LEU A 96 9.18 -1.78 -18.29
N PRO A 97 9.83 -1.04 -17.36
CA PRO A 97 11.23 -1.25 -17.02
C PRO A 97 11.45 -2.64 -16.40
N GLU A 98 12.63 -3.22 -16.55
CA GLU A 98 12.95 -4.52 -15.94
C GLU A 98 13.09 -4.44 -14.41
N ILE A 99 13.51 -3.28 -13.91
CA ILE A 99 13.69 -3.00 -12.49
C ILE A 99 12.62 -1.99 -12.07
N LEU A 100 11.93 -2.26 -10.97
CA LEU A 100 10.96 -1.32 -10.39
C LEU A 100 11.72 -0.08 -9.88
N PRO A 101 11.36 1.15 -10.30
CA PRO A 101 11.98 2.35 -9.76
C PRO A 101 11.75 2.49 -8.26
N GLU A 102 12.76 2.95 -7.52
CA GLU A 102 12.68 3.14 -6.07
C GLU A 102 11.61 4.14 -5.65
N THR A 103 11.30 5.09 -6.54
CA THR A 103 10.27 6.11 -6.38
C THR A 103 8.86 5.61 -6.75
N GLY A 104 8.71 4.31 -7.04
CA GLY A 104 7.51 3.74 -7.62
C GLY A 104 7.45 3.97 -9.14
N LEU A 105 6.75 3.07 -9.84
CA LEU A 105 6.54 3.18 -11.27
C LEU A 105 5.45 4.22 -11.54
N ILE A 106 5.71 5.12 -12.49
CA ILE A 106 4.70 5.90 -13.21
C ILE A 106 5.04 5.82 -14.70
N HIS A 107 4.06 5.48 -15.53
CA HIS A 107 4.19 5.31 -16.97
C HIS A 107 2.92 5.80 -17.68
N ILE A 108 3.02 6.20 -18.94
CA ILE A 108 1.84 6.52 -19.76
C ILE A 108 1.52 5.30 -20.62
N ALA A 109 0.36 4.69 -20.38
CA ALA A 109 -0.10 3.54 -21.16
C ALA A 109 -0.43 3.97 -22.61
N PRO A 110 -0.48 3.03 -23.58
CA PRO A 110 -0.77 3.36 -24.99
C PRO A 110 -2.06 4.17 -25.19
N ASN A 111 -3.08 3.92 -24.36
CA ASN A 111 -4.36 4.64 -24.37
C ASN A 111 -4.33 5.97 -23.59
N GLN A 112 -3.15 6.51 -23.28
CA GLN A 112 -2.92 7.77 -22.55
C GLN A 112 -3.32 7.77 -21.07
N VAL A 113 -3.74 6.63 -20.51
CA VAL A 113 -3.95 6.50 -19.05
C VAL A 113 -2.61 6.54 -18.33
N LYS A 114 -2.50 7.37 -17.28
CA LYS A 114 -1.34 7.33 -16.39
C LYS A 114 -1.40 6.08 -15.53
N PHE A 115 -0.44 5.20 -15.71
CA PHE A 115 -0.35 3.91 -15.05
C PHE A 115 0.76 3.92 -13.99
N GLY A 116 0.50 3.39 -12.80
CA GLY A 116 1.50 3.32 -11.75
C GLY A 116 1.48 2.03 -10.96
N ILE A 117 2.64 1.64 -10.44
CA ILE A 117 2.78 0.50 -9.53
C ILE A 117 3.59 0.95 -8.32
N TRP A 118 3.08 0.63 -7.13
CA TRP A 118 3.83 0.68 -5.89
C TRP A 118 3.88 -0.71 -5.26
N MET A 119 5.06 -1.09 -4.78
CA MET A 119 5.25 -2.32 -4.04
C MET A 119 5.63 -1.98 -2.59
N MET A 120 4.81 -2.40 -1.64
CA MET A 120 5.10 -2.22 -0.23
C MET A 120 6.37 -3.01 0.18
N PRO A 121 7.14 -2.48 1.14
CA PRO A 121 6.92 -1.19 1.81
C PRO A 121 7.50 0.01 1.05
N ASP A 122 8.49 -0.21 0.18
CA ASP A 122 9.36 0.86 -0.34
C ASP A 122 9.85 0.65 -1.79
N ASN A 123 9.21 -0.25 -2.54
CA ASN A 123 9.58 -0.72 -3.88
C ASN A 123 10.84 -1.59 -3.97
N LYS A 124 11.48 -1.93 -2.84
CA LYS A 124 12.77 -2.65 -2.86
C LYS A 124 12.75 -3.90 -2.00
N ILE A 125 12.46 -3.72 -0.72
CA ILE A 125 12.66 -4.76 0.27
C ILE A 125 11.41 -5.63 0.37
N ARG A 126 11.57 -6.76 1.08
CA ARG A 126 10.45 -7.61 1.45
C ARG A 126 9.49 -6.85 2.38
N GLY A 127 8.23 -7.29 2.40
CA GLY A 127 7.25 -6.78 3.34
C GLY A 127 5.91 -6.46 2.71
N MET A 128 5.09 -5.81 3.52
CA MET A 128 3.68 -5.55 3.27
C MET A 128 3.26 -4.21 3.88
N LEU A 129 1.97 -3.90 3.84
CA LEU A 129 1.43 -2.69 4.47
C LEU A 129 1.91 -2.49 5.92
N GLU A 130 1.90 -3.53 6.76
CA GLU A 130 2.37 -3.44 8.15
C GLU A 130 3.87 -3.10 8.25
N THR A 131 4.70 -3.63 7.35
CA THR A 131 6.13 -3.28 7.27
C THR A 131 6.30 -1.79 6.95
N PHE A 132 5.49 -1.26 6.04
CA PHE A 132 5.48 0.17 5.72
C PHE A 132 5.03 1.01 6.92
N LEU A 133 3.96 0.60 7.62
CA LEU A 133 3.44 1.33 8.77
C LEU A 133 4.40 1.34 9.96
N ALA A 134 5.24 0.31 10.10
CA ALA A 134 6.32 0.31 11.07
C ALA A 134 7.37 1.41 10.80
N TYR A 135 7.56 1.84 9.55
CA TYR A 135 8.49 2.93 9.20
C TYR A 135 8.02 4.31 9.61
N ILE A 136 6.78 4.43 10.05
CA ILE A 136 6.17 5.69 10.46
C ILE A 136 5.73 5.66 11.93
N ILE A 137 6.17 4.66 12.69
CA ILE A 137 6.14 4.73 14.16
C ILE A 137 6.98 5.95 14.57
N PRO A 138 6.50 6.83 15.46
CA PRO A 138 7.27 8.00 15.88
C PRO A 138 8.60 7.60 16.51
N ASP A 139 9.69 8.29 16.16
CA ASP A 139 11.04 8.03 16.72
C ASP A 139 11.06 8.09 18.26
N THR A 140 10.17 8.90 18.86
CA THR A 140 10.00 8.99 20.32
C THR A 140 9.49 7.68 20.95
N SER A 141 8.95 6.76 20.14
CA SER A 141 8.43 5.47 20.55
C SER A 141 9.42 4.32 20.31
N GLU A 142 10.66 4.61 19.91
CA GLU A 142 11.65 3.60 19.52
C GLU A 142 11.86 2.54 20.60
N SER A 143 11.97 2.94 21.88
CA SER A 143 12.21 1.95 22.95
C SER A 143 11.03 0.99 23.15
N ILE A 144 9.80 1.49 23.07
CA ILE A 144 8.60 0.66 23.24
C ILE A 144 8.33 -0.17 21.98
N TRP A 145 8.72 0.33 20.80
CA TRP A 145 8.69 -0.41 19.55
C TRP A 145 9.66 -1.60 19.56
N GLN A 146 10.92 -1.36 19.93
CA GLN A 146 11.92 -2.43 20.09
C GLN A 146 11.47 -3.48 21.12
N PHE A 147 10.83 -3.03 22.21
CA PHE A 147 10.26 -3.97 23.19
C PHE A 147 9.12 -4.80 22.60
N ALA A 148 8.26 -4.25 21.74
CA ALA A 148 7.20 -4.99 21.05
C ALA A 148 7.77 -6.07 20.13
N GLN A 149 8.84 -5.76 19.41
CA GLN A 149 9.55 -6.73 18.57
C GLN A 149 10.19 -7.84 19.39
N ALA A 150 10.84 -7.51 20.51
CA ALA A 150 11.40 -8.50 21.42
C ALA A 150 10.32 -9.40 22.05
N ALA A 151 9.19 -8.82 22.46
CA ALA A 151 8.06 -9.55 23.01
C ALA A 151 7.41 -10.49 21.98
N ALA A 152 7.25 -10.05 20.73
CA ALA A 152 6.75 -10.90 19.66
C ALA A 152 7.72 -12.06 19.37
N GLN A 153 9.03 -11.80 19.34
CA GLN A 153 10.06 -12.84 19.21
C GLN A 153 9.99 -13.85 20.35
N GLU A 154 9.86 -13.39 21.60
CA GLU A 154 9.74 -14.26 22.76
C GLU A 154 8.42 -15.06 22.74
N ALA A 155 7.31 -14.45 22.32
CA ALA A 155 6.05 -15.15 22.14
C ALA A 155 6.19 -16.29 21.12
N LYS A 156 6.91 -16.06 20.02
CA LYS A 156 7.22 -17.10 19.02
C LYS A 156 7.97 -18.28 19.63
N THR A 157 9.00 -18.05 20.46
CA THR A 157 9.74 -19.15 21.13
C THR A 157 8.89 -19.88 22.15
N ARG A 158 7.87 -19.23 22.70
CA ARG A 158 6.88 -19.80 23.64
C ARG A 158 5.68 -20.49 22.94
N GLY A 159 5.69 -20.59 21.61
CA GLY A 159 4.67 -21.32 20.84
C GLY A 159 3.56 -20.46 20.24
N ALA A 160 3.74 -19.15 20.10
CA ALA A 160 2.82 -18.33 19.32
C ALA A 160 2.73 -18.83 17.87
N VAL A 161 1.50 -18.87 17.35
CA VAL A 161 1.15 -19.59 16.10
C VAL A 161 1.29 -18.76 14.83
N PHE A 162 1.69 -17.48 14.92
CA PHE A 162 1.88 -16.64 13.73
C PHE A 162 3.05 -17.17 12.89
N THR A 163 2.91 -17.11 11.57
CA THR A 163 3.95 -17.56 10.62
C THR A 163 5.08 -16.55 10.51
N ASP A 164 6.21 -16.95 9.95
CA ASP A 164 7.35 -16.03 9.77
C ASP A 164 7.02 -14.91 8.78
N ALA A 165 6.18 -15.20 7.77
CA ALA A 165 5.61 -14.20 6.87
C ALA A 165 4.74 -13.16 7.61
N HIS A 166 4.17 -13.50 8.77
CA HIS A 166 3.36 -12.58 9.59
C HIS A 166 4.16 -11.93 10.72
N TYR A 167 5.49 -12.03 10.72
CA TYR A 167 6.33 -11.50 11.79
C TYR A 167 6.16 -9.98 11.97
N ASP A 168 6.18 -9.21 10.87
CA ASP A 168 5.98 -7.75 10.92
C ASP A 168 4.58 -7.38 11.42
N LYS A 169 3.56 -8.19 11.07
CA LYS A 169 2.20 -8.04 11.62
C LYS A 169 2.21 -8.25 13.12
N ALA A 170 2.83 -9.34 13.60
CA ALA A 170 2.90 -9.62 15.03
C ALA A 170 3.56 -8.48 15.81
N ASN A 171 4.63 -7.90 15.26
CA ASN A 171 5.31 -6.76 15.87
C ASN A 171 4.39 -5.54 15.99
N ILE A 172 3.83 -5.06 14.88
CA ILE A 172 3.01 -3.83 14.89
C ILE A 172 1.73 -4.01 15.71
N TYR A 173 1.07 -5.17 15.64
CA TYR A 173 -0.13 -5.43 16.42
C TYR A 173 0.16 -5.57 17.92
N THR A 174 1.33 -6.11 18.30
CA THR A 174 1.79 -6.11 19.70
C THR A 174 2.02 -4.68 20.19
N TRP A 175 2.68 -3.85 19.39
CA TRP A 175 2.89 -2.44 19.73
C TRP A 175 1.58 -1.66 19.84
N LEU A 176 0.63 -1.90 18.92
CA LEU A 176 -0.71 -1.30 18.94
C LEU A 176 -1.54 -1.72 20.17
N ALA A 177 -1.32 -2.92 20.70
CA ALA A 177 -1.96 -3.39 21.93
C ALA A 177 -1.56 -2.58 23.18
N TRP A 178 -0.47 -1.80 23.11
CA TRP A 178 0.02 -0.99 24.23
C TRP A 178 -0.25 0.51 24.06
N GLN A 179 -0.96 0.91 23.01
CA GLN A 179 -1.32 2.31 22.77
C GLN A 179 -2.51 2.74 23.63
N ASP A 180 -2.80 4.04 23.67
CA ASP A 180 -3.98 4.57 24.34
C ASP A 180 -5.04 5.06 23.32
N PRO A 181 -6.23 4.45 23.26
CA PRO A 181 -6.60 3.22 23.94
C PRO A 181 -5.99 1.98 23.26
N PRO A 182 -5.88 0.85 23.99
CA PRO A 182 -5.25 -0.38 23.49
C PRO A 182 -5.90 -0.96 22.22
N GLY A 183 -5.07 -1.54 21.36
CA GLY A 183 -5.53 -2.40 20.26
C GLY A 183 -6.15 -1.64 19.09
N ARG A 184 -5.69 -0.41 18.81
CA ARG A 184 -6.16 0.37 17.65
C ARG A 184 -5.94 -0.36 16.34
N GLN A 185 -6.91 -0.23 15.43
CA GLN A 185 -6.73 -0.67 14.05
C GLN A 185 -5.76 0.25 13.31
N LEU A 186 -5.08 -0.25 12.29
CA LEU A 186 -4.02 0.49 11.55
C LEU A 186 -4.47 1.87 11.05
N HIS A 187 -5.64 1.96 10.41
CA HIS A 187 -6.19 3.23 9.94
C HIS A 187 -6.50 4.21 11.09
N GLN A 188 -6.99 3.70 12.24
CA GLN A 188 -7.23 4.52 13.42
C GLN A 188 -5.92 5.03 14.02
N ALA A 189 -4.85 4.24 13.97
CA ALA A 189 -3.55 4.65 14.45
C ALA A 189 -2.97 5.80 13.63
N ILE A 190 -3.25 5.86 12.32
CA ILE A 190 -2.92 7.02 11.47
C ILE A 190 -3.79 8.22 11.84
N MET A 191 -5.11 8.04 11.85
CA MET A 191 -6.09 9.10 12.14
C MET A 191 -5.86 9.77 13.51
N GLN A 192 -5.41 9.00 14.50
CA GLN A 192 -5.16 9.47 15.87
C GLN A 192 -3.71 9.88 16.12
N HIS A 193 -2.87 9.93 15.07
CA HIS A 193 -1.46 10.29 15.16
C HIS A 193 -0.63 9.41 16.12
N ILE A 194 -1.09 8.19 16.38
CA ILE A 194 -0.31 7.14 17.05
C ILE A 194 0.84 6.73 16.13
N LEU A 195 0.54 6.52 14.84
CA LEU A 195 1.52 6.53 13.77
C LEU A 195 1.70 7.96 13.27
N ASN A 196 2.90 8.33 12.82
CA ASN A 196 3.19 9.66 12.27
C ASN A 196 2.99 9.68 10.74
N PRO A 197 1.82 10.10 10.22
CA PRO A 197 1.57 10.11 8.77
C PRO A 197 2.48 11.05 7.98
N LYS A 198 3.12 12.02 8.65
CA LYS A 198 4.05 12.99 8.03
C LYS A 198 5.51 12.56 8.20
N HIS A 199 5.77 11.35 8.68
CA HIS A 199 7.13 10.84 8.84
C HIS A 199 7.87 10.87 7.48
N PRO A 200 9.17 11.23 7.44
CA PRO A 200 9.94 11.29 6.19
C PRO A 200 9.90 9.98 5.39
N ASN A 201 9.84 8.83 6.06
CA ASN A 201 9.77 7.52 5.40
C ASN A 201 8.46 7.29 4.62
N ALA A 202 7.36 7.94 5.01
CA ALA A 202 6.09 7.87 4.26
C ALA A 202 6.12 8.69 2.96
N GLN A 203 7.00 9.69 2.86
CA GLN A 203 6.90 10.71 1.83
C GLN A 203 7.17 10.18 0.42
N LYS A 204 7.94 9.09 0.27
CA LYS A 204 8.13 8.45 -1.04
C LYS A 204 6.80 7.89 -1.59
N PHE A 205 6.05 7.16 -0.76
CA PHE A 205 4.74 6.64 -1.14
C PHE A 205 3.74 7.77 -1.41
N VAL A 206 3.68 8.76 -0.51
CA VAL A 206 2.77 9.91 -0.66
C VAL A 206 3.07 10.68 -1.94
N SER A 207 4.34 10.94 -2.23
CA SER A 207 4.76 11.67 -3.44
C SER A 207 4.44 10.89 -4.71
N TRP A 208 4.68 9.58 -4.71
CA TRP A 208 4.28 8.70 -5.81
C TRP A 208 2.76 8.75 -6.04
N PHE A 209 1.97 8.60 -4.98
CA PHE A 209 0.52 8.61 -5.04
C PHE A 209 0.00 9.94 -5.61
N LYS A 210 0.49 11.06 -5.09
CA LYS A 210 0.12 12.40 -5.58
C LYS A 210 0.49 12.61 -7.04
N SER A 211 1.69 12.18 -7.44
CA SER A 211 2.17 12.31 -8.83
C SER A 211 1.38 11.44 -9.81
N LEU A 212 0.99 10.23 -9.39
CA LEU A 212 0.17 9.34 -10.20
C LEU A 212 -1.25 9.90 -10.45
N TYR A 213 -1.82 10.61 -9.48
CA TYR A 213 -3.20 11.10 -9.59
C TYR A 213 -3.32 12.61 -9.82
N ASP A 214 -2.20 13.31 -10.04
CA ASP A 214 -2.13 14.76 -10.20
C ASP A 214 -2.82 15.50 -9.04
N LEU A 215 -2.43 15.13 -7.82
CA LEU A 215 -2.95 15.68 -6.57
C LEU A 215 -1.97 16.71 -5.98
N PRO A 216 -2.47 17.71 -5.23
CA PRO A 216 -1.64 18.70 -4.55
C PRO A 216 -0.79 18.07 -3.44
#